data_AF-A0A1I3XXY2-F1
#
_entry.id   AF-A0A1I3XXY2-F1
#
_cell.length_a   1.000
_cell.length_b   1.000
_cell.length_c   1.000
_cell.angle_alpha   90.00
_cell.angle_beta   90.00
_cell.angle_gamma   90.00
#
_symmetry.space_group_name_H-M   'P 1'
#
loop_
_entity.id
_entity.type
_entity.pdbx_description
1 polymer ?
#
loop_
_entity_poly.entity_id
_entity_poly.type
_entity_poly.pdbx_seq_one_letter_code
_entity_poly.pdbx_strand_id
1 'polypeptide(L)' 'MSKTHPLGFRIERDIKEALVKAAKDDHRSVSSLVELVMARWLRERGYLVDSKDKAA' A
#
# COMPACT_ATOMS: atom_id res chain seq x y z
N MET A 1 -4.19 16.55 -2.85
CA MET A 1 -4.66 15.24 -3.36
C MET A 1 -4.56 15.20 -4.89
N SER A 2 -3.39 15.48 -5.48
CA SER A 2 -3.33 16.00 -6.86
C SER A 2 -2.74 15.08 -7.94
N LYS A 3 -2.27 13.86 -7.63
CA LYS A 3 -1.86 12.85 -8.64
C LYS A 3 -1.96 11.42 -8.12
N THR A 4 -3.16 10.97 -7.74
CA THR A 4 -3.38 9.57 -7.38
C THR A 4 -3.65 8.76 -8.64
N HIS A 5 -2.79 7.77 -8.95
CA HIS A 5 -3.03 6.82 -10.03
C HIS A 5 -3.85 5.66 -9.48
N PRO A 6 -5.13 5.48 -9.87
CA PRO A 6 -5.97 4.44 -9.29
C PRO A 6 -5.45 3.06 -9.67
N LEU A 7 -5.31 2.18 -8.67
CA LEU A 7 -4.93 0.78 -8.85
C LEU A 7 -6.14 -0.10 -8.54
N GLY A 8 -6.59 -0.89 -9.52
CA GLY A 8 -7.70 -1.83 -9.37
C GLY A 8 -7.21 -3.27 -9.52
N PHE A 9 -7.52 -4.13 -8.56
CA PHE A 9 -7.21 -5.56 -8.59
C PHE A 9 -8.45 -6.39 -8.25
N ARG A 10 -8.52 -7.60 -8.81
CA ARG A 10 -9.45 -8.63 -8.36
C ARG A 10 -8.72 -9.48 -7.34
N ILE A 11 -9.33 -9.62 -6.17
CA ILE A 11 -8.85 -10.50 -5.10
C ILE A 11 -9.98 -11.39 -4.66
N GLU A 12 -9.60 -12.52 -4.07
CA GLU A 12 -10.53 -13.42 -3.42
C GLU A 12 -11.23 -12.72 -2.24
N ARG A 13 -12.44 -13.20 -1.93
CA ARG A 13 -13.31 -12.60 -0.90
C ARG A 13 -12.65 -12.63 0.47
N ASP A 14 -12.05 -13.75 0.84
CA ASP A 14 -11.36 -13.96 2.11
C ASP A 14 -10.20 -12.96 2.32
N ILE A 15 -9.43 -12.70 1.27
CA ILE A 15 -8.36 -11.69 1.28
C ILE A 15 -8.96 -10.30 1.56
N LYS A 16 -10.08 -9.97 0.92
CA LYS A 16 -10.73 -8.67 1.12
C LYS A 16 -11.21 -8.51 2.57
N GLU A 17 -11.84 -9.53 3.13
CA GLU A 17 -12.33 -9.52 4.51
C GLU A 17 -11.18 -9.40 5.51
N ALA A 18 -10.07 -10.13 5.30
CA ALA A 18 -8.87 -10.02 6.10
C ALA A 18 -8.25 -8.62 6.04
N LEU A 19 -8.19 -8.00 4.84
CA LEU A 19 -7.69 -6.63 4.67
C LEU A 19 -8.56 -5.60 5.41
N VAL A 20 -9.88 -5.75 5.37
CA VAL A 20 -10.82 -4.87 6.10
C VAL A 20 -10.59 -4.97 7.60
N LYS A 21 -10.43 -6.20 8.12
CA LYS A 21 -10.13 -6.42 9.55
C LYS A 21 -8.79 -5.81 9.95
N ALA A 22 -7.72 -6.11 9.21
CA ALA A 22 -6.39 -5.59 9.49
C ALA A 22 -6.34 -4.06 9.44
N ALA A 23 -7.04 -3.43 8.49
CA ALA A 23 -7.11 -1.98 8.39
C ALA A 23 -7.82 -1.35 9.60
N LYS A 24 -8.90 -1.99 10.08
CA LYS A 24 -9.61 -1.56 11.29
C LYS A 24 -8.71 -1.67 12.53
N ASP A 25 -7.98 -2.77 12.68
CA ASP A 25 -7.07 -2.99 13.80
C ASP A 25 -5.90 -1.98 13.80
N ASP A 26 -5.45 -1.55 12.61
CA ASP A 26 -4.42 -0.51 12.42
C ASP A 26 -4.98 0.93 12.46
N HIS A 27 -6.28 1.12 12.75
CA HIS A 27 -6.98 2.41 12.73
C HIS A 27 -6.84 3.21 11.41
N ARG A 28 -6.80 2.51 10.27
CA ARG A 28 -6.56 3.10 8.93
C ARG A 28 -7.58 2.62 7.91
N SER A 29 -7.62 3.29 6.76
CA SER A 29 -8.41 2.81 5.62
C SER A 29 -7.71 1.64 4.93
N VAL A 30 -8.47 0.75 4.30
CA VAL A 30 -7.92 -0.38 3.52
C VAL A 30 -6.94 0.12 2.45
N SER A 31 -7.28 1.20 1.74
CA SER A 31 -6.39 1.78 0.73
C SER A 31 -5.06 2.22 1.32
N SER A 32 -5.07 2.86 2.50
CA SER A 32 -3.84 3.33 3.16
C SER A 32 -2.99 2.16 3.69
N LEU A 33 -3.64 1.10 4.19
CA LEU A 33 -2.95 -0.13 4.59
C LEU A 33 -2.28 -0.79 3.38
N VAL A 34 -3.02 -0.96 2.27
CA VAL A 34 -2.50 -1.59 1.04
C VAL A 34 -1.35 -0.77 0.46
N GLU A 35 -1.47 0.56 0.43
CA GLU A 35 -0.37 1.45 0.02
C GLU A 35 0.89 1.26 0.88
N LEU A 36 0.74 1.18 2.21
CA LEU A 36 1.86 0.94 3.12
C LEU A 36 2.53 -0.41 2.85
N VAL A 37 1.75 -1.48 2.73
CA VAL A 37 2.24 -2.84 2.49
C VAL A 37 2.97 -2.91 1.15
N MET A 38 2.41 -2.34 0.09
CA MET A 38 3.05 -2.28 -1.22
C MET A 38 4.35 -1.47 -1.18
N ALA A 39 4.33 -0.27 -0.59
CA ALA A 39 5.51 0.57 -0.50
C ALA A 39 6.64 -0.11 0.27
N ARG A 40 6.31 -0.77 1.40
CA ARG A 40 7.27 -1.55 2.18
C ARG A 40 7.86 -2.69 1.36
N TRP A 41 7.02 -3.51 0.74
CA TRP A 41 7.46 -4.65 -0.07
C TRP A 41 8.35 -4.22 -1.25
N LEU A 42 8.00 -3.10 -1.91
CA LEU A 42 8.78 -2.56 -3.02
C LEU A 42 10.13 -1.99 -2.56
N ARG A 43 10.18 -1.32 -1.41
CA ARG A 43 11.44 -0.82 -0.82
C ARG A 43 12.36 -1.95 -0.40
N GLU A 44 11.83 -2.96 0.29
CA GLU A 44 12.60 -4.12 0.75
C GLU A 44 13.27 -4.87 -0.42
N ARG A 45 12.71 -4.75 -1.63
CA ARG A 45 13.23 -5.36 -2.85
C ARG A 45 14.00 -4.40 -3.76
N GLY A 46 14.17 -3.15 -3.34
CA GLY A 46 14.88 -2.12 -4.12
C GLY A 46 14.12 -1.56 -5.33
N TYR A 47 12.82 -1.87 -5.48
CA TYR A 47 11.99 -1.34 -6.58
C TYR A 47 11.50 0.08 -6.32
N LEU A 48 11.33 0.46 -5.05
CA LEU A 48 10.98 1.82 -4.64
C LEU A 48 12.16 2.41 -3.87
N VAL A 49 12.83 3.38 -4.47
CA VAL A 49 13.89 4.16 -3.81
C VAL A 49 13.25 5.38 -3.17
N ASP A 50 13.62 5.72 -1.93
CA ASP A 50 13.09 6.90 -1.28
C ASP A 50 13.58 8.14 -2.06
N SER A 51 12.66 9.03 -2.43
CA SER A 51 12.97 10.16 -3.33
C SER A 51 14.05 11.12 -2.78
N LYS A 52 14.47 10.96 -1.52
CA LYS A 52 15.61 11.66 -0.94
C LYS A 52 16.98 11.25 -1.52
N ASP A 53 17.11 10.06 -2.10
CA ASP A 53 18.37 9.58 -2.69
C ASP A 53 18.66 10.16 -4.08
N LYS A 54 17.71 10.88 -4.70
CA LYS A 54 17.91 11.54 -6.00
C LYS A 54 18.46 12.97 -5.90
N ALA A 55 18.72 13.47 -4.69
CA ALA A 55 19.15 14.85 -4.44
C ALA A 55 20.52 14.97 -3.75
N ALA A 56 21.32 13.90 -3.73
CA ALA A 56 22.71 13.90 -3.24
C ALA A 56 23.70 13.67 -4.39
#